data_AF-A0A919X9L1-F1
#
_entry.id   AF-A0A919X9L1-F1
#
_cell.length_a   1.000
_cell.length_b   1.000
_cell.length_c   1.000
_cell.angle_alpha   90.00
_cell.angle_beta   90.00
_cell.angle_gamma   90.00
#
_symmetry.space_group_name_H-M   'P 1'
#
loop_
_entity.id
_entity.type
_entity.pdbx_description
1 polymer ?
#
loop_
_entity_poly.entity_id
_entity_poly.type
_entity_poly.pdbx_seq_one_letter_code
_entity_poly.pdbx_strand_id
1 'polypeptide(L)'
;MGRMNTREFNIEGFNDEIFEVVHQLGELRDLELENYISDLIRRSDAVRFAREILRYLEMINEISTKLSDKDKVRNCTSIKSLSEGLKSRNLTPMERRYIYEEISDLIRDMESIRSYWKQKTITGLKYMGAGSAVIAAGLFLRKKKK
;
A
#
# COMPACT_ATOMS: atom_id res chain seq x y z
N MET A 1 -11.82 1.74 24.02
CA MET A 1 -10.83 0.85 23.41
C MET A 1 -11.56 -0.12 22.49
N GLY A 2 -11.68 0.22 21.21
CA GLY A 2 -12.26 -0.67 20.20
C GLY A 2 -11.12 -1.35 19.45
N ARG A 3 -11.00 -2.67 19.59
CA ARG A 3 -10.17 -3.50 18.71
C ARG A 3 -10.68 -3.30 17.28
N MET A 4 -9.88 -2.71 16.41
CA MET A 4 -10.15 -2.74 14.97
C MET A 4 -10.13 -4.21 14.53
N ASN A 5 -11.28 -4.70 14.08
CA ASN A 5 -11.42 -6.03 13.51
C ASN A 5 -10.58 -6.11 12.23
N THR A 6 -9.47 -6.84 12.31
CA THR A 6 -8.60 -7.23 11.18
C THR A 6 -9.23 -8.30 10.28
N ARG A 7 -10.57 -8.33 10.14
CA ARG A 7 -11.33 -9.50 9.65
C ARG A 7 -12.10 -9.33 8.33
N GLU A 8 -11.76 -8.38 7.48
CA GLU A 8 -12.35 -8.27 6.13
C GLU A 8 -11.33 -7.98 5.02
N PHE A 9 -10.21 -8.71 5.02
CA PHE A 9 -9.42 -8.91 3.80
C PHE A 9 -9.35 -10.41 3.58
N ASN A 10 -10.19 -10.93 2.69
CA ASN A 10 -10.13 -12.34 2.33
C ASN A 10 -8.94 -12.54 1.39
N ILE A 11 -7.74 -12.70 1.96
CA ILE A 11 -6.47 -13.01 1.27
C ILE A 11 -6.41 -14.53 0.97
N GLU A 12 -7.56 -15.17 0.73
CA GLU A 12 -7.66 -16.59 0.39
C GLU A 12 -7.19 -16.78 -1.06
N GLY A 13 -5.88 -16.79 -1.30
CA GLY A 13 -5.32 -17.05 -2.63
C GLY A 13 -3.90 -16.58 -2.88
N PHE A 14 -3.31 -15.78 -1.98
CA PHE A 14 -1.92 -15.33 -2.08
C PHE A 14 -1.07 -15.95 -0.97
N ASN A 15 0.16 -16.34 -1.30
CA ASN A 15 1.12 -16.89 -0.35
C ASN A 15 1.60 -15.78 0.62
N ASP A 16 1.87 -16.12 1.88
CA ASP A 16 2.45 -15.21 2.88
C ASP A 16 3.76 -14.58 2.37
N GLU A 17 4.51 -15.32 1.55
CA GLU A 17 5.71 -14.84 0.87
C GLU A 17 5.48 -13.60 0.00
N ILE A 18 4.31 -13.50 -0.68
CA ILE A 18 3.96 -12.34 -1.51
C ILE A 18 3.78 -11.10 -0.64
N PHE A 19 3.15 -11.27 0.53
CA PHE A 19 2.96 -10.18 1.49
C PHE A 19 4.30 -9.67 2.02
N GLU A 20 5.19 -10.58 2.42
CA GLU A 20 6.53 -10.23 2.89
C GLU A 20 7.34 -9.52 1.81
N VAL A 21 7.32 -10.02 0.57
CA VAL A 21 8.10 -9.40 -0.52
C VAL A 21 7.58 -8.01 -0.85
N VAL A 22 6.27 -7.81 -0.90
CA VAL A 22 5.67 -6.48 -1.12
C VAL A 22 6.09 -5.50 -0.02
N HIS A 23 6.08 -5.95 1.24
CA HIS A 23 6.54 -5.15 2.37
C HIS A 23 8.02 -4.77 2.24
N GLN A 24 8.90 -5.74 1.97
CA GLN A 24 10.34 -5.51 1.80
C GLN A 24 10.63 -4.57 0.62
N LEU A 25 9.96 -4.72 -0.53
CA LEU A 25 10.12 -3.82 -1.67
C LEU A 25 9.64 -2.39 -1.35
N GLY A 26 8.59 -2.24 -0.54
CA GLY A 26 8.12 -0.94 -0.08
C GLY A 26 9.04 -0.23 0.91
N GLU A 27 9.71 -0.99 1.79
CA GLU A 27 10.52 -0.46 2.90
C GLU A 27 12.02 -0.31 2.60
N LEU A 28 12.65 -1.29 1.94
CA LEU A 28 14.09 -1.29 1.69
C LEU A 28 14.52 -0.12 0.79
N ARG A 29 15.77 0.34 0.94
CA ARG A 29 16.35 1.46 0.18
C ARG A 29 17.75 1.11 -0.31
N ASP A 30 18.20 1.86 -1.33
CA ASP A 30 19.57 1.84 -1.84
C ASP A 30 20.14 0.42 -2.03
N LEU A 31 21.32 0.15 -1.45
CA LEU A 31 22.04 -1.11 -1.59
C LEU A 31 21.25 -2.33 -1.06
N GLU A 32 20.44 -2.15 -0.01
CA GLU A 32 19.63 -3.24 0.54
C GLU A 32 18.52 -3.65 -0.43
N LEU A 33 17.86 -2.66 -1.05
CA LEU A 33 16.89 -2.92 -2.10
C LEU A 33 17.55 -3.60 -3.30
N GLU A 34 18.70 -3.08 -3.76
CA GLU A 34 19.41 -3.66 -4.91
C GLU A 34 19.79 -5.12 -4.67
N ASN A 35 20.30 -5.45 -3.48
CA ASN A 35 20.64 -6.82 -3.09
C ASN A 35 19.40 -7.70 -3.05
N TYR A 36 18.30 -7.20 -2.47
CA TYR A 36 17.06 -7.94 -2.39
C TYR A 36 16.47 -8.24 -3.77
N ILE A 37 16.45 -7.24 -4.67
CA ILE A 37 16.04 -7.44 -6.06
C ILE A 37 16.95 -8.44 -6.76
N SER A 38 18.26 -8.39 -6.52
CA SER A 38 19.21 -9.36 -7.05
C SER A 38 18.90 -10.80 -6.63
N ASP A 39 18.40 -11.01 -5.41
CA ASP A 39 17.97 -12.33 -4.96
C ASP A 39 16.64 -12.76 -5.59
N LEU A 40 15.68 -11.84 -5.75
CA LEU A 40 14.41 -12.12 -6.42
C LEU A 40 14.61 -12.52 -7.89
N ILE A 41 15.50 -11.86 -8.64
CA ILE A 41 15.72 -12.19 -10.07
C ILE A 41 16.46 -13.52 -10.28
N ARG A 42 17.20 -14.00 -9.26
CA ARG A 42 17.92 -15.30 -9.29
C ARG A 42 16.99 -16.49 -9.14
N ARG A 43 15.76 -16.28 -8.64
CA ARG A 43 14.77 -17.34 -8.48
C ARG A 43 14.41 -17.97 -9.83
N SER A 44 14.21 -19.28 -9.83
CA SER A 44 13.76 -20.02 -11.01
C SER A 44 12.38 -19.57 -11.50
N ASP A 45 11.55 -19.06 -10.60
CA ASP A 45 10.18 -18.62 -10.87
C ASP A 45 10.00 -17.09 -10.85
N ALA A 46 11.10 -16.31 -10.92
CA ALA A 46 11.10 -14.86 -10.77
C ALA A 46 10.01 -14.13 -11.60
N VAL A 47 9.77 -14.57 -12.84
CA VAL A 47 8.74 -13.98 -13.72
C VAL A 47 7.33 -14.33 -13.27
N ARG A 48 7.08 -15.58 -12.87
CA ARG A 48 5.79 -16.01 -12.32
C ARG A 48 5.51 -15.26 -11.02
N PHE A 49 6.52 -15.16 -10.17
CA PHE A 49 6.44 -14.49 -8.87
C PHE A 49 6.11 -12.99 -9.01
N ALA A 50 6.77 -12.28 -9.95
CA ALA A 50 6.45 -10.89 -10.26
C ALA A 50 4.99 -10.70 -10.72
N ARG A 51 4.43 -11.65 -11.48
CA ARG A 51 3.00 -11.60 -11.88
C ARG A 51 2.06 -11.78 -10.70
N GLU A 52 2.41 -12.63 -9.73
CA GLU A 52 1.63 -12.82 -8.51
C GLU A 52 1.64 -11.57 -7.64
N ILE A 53 2.80 -10.92 -7.51
CA ILE A 53 2.92 -9.61 -6.85
C ILE A 53 2.02 -8.57 -7.53
N LEU A 54 2.07 -8.45 -8.86
CA LEU A 54 1.24 -7.49 -9.59
C LEU A 54 -0.27 -7.76 -9.43
N ARG A 55 -0.70 -9.02 -9.44
CA ARG A 55 -2.10 -9.39 -9.15
C ARG A 55 -2.52 -9.00 -7.74
N TYR A 56 -1.62 -9.18 -6.77
CA TYR A 56 -1.87 -8.75 -5.40
C TYR A 56 -2.00 -7.22 -5.29
N LEU A 57 -1.14 -6.47 -5.98
CA LEU A 57 -1.23 -5.01 -6.05
C LEU A 57 -2.51 -4.53 -6.76
N GLU A 58 -2.94 -5.24 -7.81
CA GLU A 58 -4.20 -4.96 -8.51
C GLU A 58 -5.39 -5.11 -7.55
N MET A 59 -5.44 -6.22 -6.81
CA MET A 59 -6.46 -6.46 -5.79
C MET A 59 -6.46 -5.34 -4.73
N ILE A 60 -5.29 -4.96 -4.18
CA ILE A 60 -5.19 -3.85 -3.21
C ILE A 60 -5.72 -2.55 -3.82
N ASN A 61 -5.34 -2.25 -5.07
CA ASN A 61 -5.72 -1.03 -5.74
C ASN A 61 -7.25 -0.94 -5.92
N GLU A 62 -7.89 -2.03 -6.32
CA GLU A 62 -9.34 -2.11 -6.50
C GLU A 62 -10.09 -1.92 -5.17
N ILE A 63 -9.73 -2.68 -4.14
CA ILE A 63 -10.44 -2.68 -2.85
C ILE A 63 -10.14 -1.46 -2.00
N SER A 64 -9.07 -0.71 -2.29
CA SER A 64 -8.67 0.42 -1.45
C SER A 64 -9.72 1.53 -1.49
N THR A 65 -10.33 1.81 -0.34
CA THR A 65 -11.22 2.96 -0.14
C THR A 65 -10.46 4.27 0.08
N LYS A 66 -9.13 4.21 0.16
CA LYS A 66 -8.25 5.36 0.45
C LYS A 66 -7.59 5.95 -0.79
N LEU A 67 -7.67 5.27 -1.94
CA LEU A 67 -7.17 5.77 -3.20
C LEU A 67 -8.28 6.52 -3.92
N SER A 68 -7.95 7.67 -4.53
CA SER A 68 -8.88 8.35 -5.43
C SER A 68 -9.07 7.54 -6.71
N ASP A 69 -10.18 7.72 -7.41
CA ASP A 69 -10.41 7.04 -8.70
C ASP A 69 -9.30 7.35 -9.71
N LYS A 70 -8.78 8.58 -9.70
CA LYS A 70 -7.63 8.99 -10.53
C LYS A 70 -6.38 8.19 -10.19
N ASP A 71 -6.08 8.00 -8.91
CA ASP A 71 -4.92 7.21 -8.48
C ASP A 71 -5.11 5.73 -8.80
N LYS A 72 -6.32 5.19 -8.61
CA LYS A 72 -6.64 3.81 -9.00
C LYS A 72 -6.41 3.57 -10.49
N VAL A 73 -6.85 4.50 -11.34
CA VAL A 73 -6.62 4.43 -12.80
C VAL A 73 -5.13 4.51 -13.14
N ARG A 74 -4.38 5.41 -12.48
CA ARG A 74 -2.92 5.52 -12.67
C ARG A 74 -2.22 4.20 -12.32
N ASN A 75 -2.47 3.68 -11.13
CA ASN A 75 -1.87 2.44 -10.66
C ASN A 75 -2.26 1.26 -11.56
N CYS A 76 -3.54 1.15 -11.96
CA CYS A 76 -3.99 0.11 -12.89
C CYS A 76 -3.25 0.17 -14.23
N THR A 77 -2.99 1.37 -14.75
CA THR A 77 -2.18 1.56 -15.96
C THR A 77 -0.75 1.03 -15.77
N SER A 78 -0.10 1.39 -14.66
CA SER A 78 1.25 0.90 -14.34
C SER A 78 1.28 -0.63 -14.18
N ILE A 79 0.32 -1.21 -13.46
CA ILE A 79 0.21 -2.66 -13.26
C ILE A 79 0.04 -3.38 -14.60
N LYS A 80 -0.80 -2.85 -15.51
CA LYS A 80 -1.01 -3.41 -16.85
C LYS A 80 0.27 -3.36 -17.68
N SER A 81 0.97 -2.23 -17.68
CA SER A 81 2.23 -2.07 -18.42
C SER A 81 3.28 -3.08 -17.94
N LEU A 82 3.47 -3.22 -16.63
CA LEU A 82 4.40 -4.20 -16.06
C LEU A 82 3.98 -5.64 -16.36
N SER A 83 2.68 -5.93 -16.29
CA SER A 83 2.13 -7.25 -16.63
C SER A 83 2.35 -7.60 -18.10
N GLU A 84 2.29 -6.62 -19.01
CA GLU A 84 2.61 -6.79 -20.42
C GLU A 84 4.09 -7.04 -20.65
N GLY A 85 4.97 -6.30 -19.97
CA GLY A 85 6.42 -6.56 -19.99
C GLY A 85 6.76 -7.99 -19.56
N LEU A 86 6.02 -8.53 -18.58
CA LEU A 86 6.18 -9.91 -18.12
C LEU A 86 5.64 -10.97 -19.09
N LYS A 87 4.93 -10.63 -20.17
CA LYS A 87 4.43 -11.63 -21.15
C LYS A 87 5.55 -12.21 -22.02
N SER A 88 6.68 -11.51 -22.16
CA SER A 88 7.85 -12.03 -22.88
C SER A 88 8.36 -13.32 -22.21
N ARG A 89 8.59 -14.37 -23.02
CA ARG A 89 9.04 -15.68 -22.50
C ARG A 89 10.49 -15.66 -22.03
N ASN A 90 11.32 -14.76 -22.54
CA ASN A 90 12.77 -14.73 -22.32
C ASN A 90 13.24 -13.35 -21.88
N LEU A 91 12.83 -12.92 -20.68
CA LEU A 91 13.37 -11.71 -20.06
C LEU A 91 14.82 -11.94 -19.63
N THR A 92 15.70 -11.06 -20.09
CA THR A 92 17.09 -10.94 -19.63
C THR A 92 17.14 -10.59 -18.14
N PRO A 93 18.25 -10.87 -17.44
CA PRO A 93 18.41 -10.48 -16.04
C PRO A 93 18.20 -8.98 -15.80
N MET A 94 18.60 -8.14 -16.77
CA MET A 94 18.44 -6.69 -16.69
C MET A 94 16.97 -6.27 -16.78
N GLU A 95 16.20 -6.86 -17.71
CA GLU A 95 14.76 -6.60 -17.82
C GLU A 95 14.01 -7.08 -16.58
N ARG A 96 14.40 -8.23 -16.01
CA ARG A 96 13.82 -8.70 -14.75
C ARG A 96 14.10 -7.73 -13.60
N ARG A 97 15.33 -7.26 -13.48
CA ARG A 97 15.71 -6.26 -12.46
C ARG A 97 14.87 -5.00 -12.61
N TYR A 98 14.81 -4.46 -13.83
CA TYR A 98 13.98 -3.29 -14.14
C TYR A 98 12.53 -3.47 -13.70
N ILE A 99 11.91 -4.63 -13.98
CA ILE A 99 10.54 -4.90 -13.55
C ILE A 99 10.38 -4.89 -12.03
N TYR A 100 11.32 -5.48 -11.28
CA TYR A 100 11.25 -5.46 -9.81
C TYR A 100 11.50 -4.08 -9.21
N GLU A 101 12.34 -3.25 -9.84
CA GLU A 101 12.53 -1.85 -9.47
C GLU A 101 11.24 -1.06 -9.65
N GLU A 102 10.59 -1.19 -10.81
CA GLU A 102 9.30 -0.53 -11.09
C GLU A 102 8.17 -1.04 -10.17
N ILE A 103 8.16 -2.32 -9.81
CA ILE A 103 7.23 -2.86 -8.80
C ILE A 103 7.47 -2.21 -7.44
N SER A 104 8.72 -2.08 -7.01
CA SER A 104 9.09 -1.39 -5.77
C SER A 104 8.60 0.06 -5.76
N ASP A 105 8.82 0.79 -6.85
CA ASP A 105 8.38 2.18 -6.96
C ASP A 105 6.86 2.32 -6.98
N LEU A 106 6.15 1.42 -7.67
CA LEU A 106 4.70 1.35 -7.63
C LEU A 106 4.16 1.10 -6.21
N ILE A 107 4.78 0.19 -5.45
CA ILE A 107 4.40 -0.08 -4.06
C ILE A 107 4.57 1.20 -3.23
N ARG A 108 5.71 1.88 -3.36
CA ARG A 108 5.98 3.14 -2.63
C ARG A 108 5.00 4.25 -3.01
N ASP A 109 4.62 4.36 -4.28
CA ASP A 109 3.61 5.30 -4.72
C ASP A 109 2.25 5.01 -4.08
N MET A 110 1.83 3.74 -4.08
CA MET A 110 0.60 3.30 -3.43
C MET A 110 0.62 3.56 -1.91
N GLU A 111 1.76 3.35 -1.26
CA GLU A 111 1.96 3.60 0.18
C GLU A 111 2.08 5.07 0.56
N SER A 112 2.71 5.88 -0.29
CA SER A 112 2.81 7.34 -0.12
C SER A 112 1.41 7.96 -0.10
N ILE A 113 0.54 7.51 -1.01
CA ILE A 113 -0.87 7.93 -1.02
C ILE A 113 -1.58 7.48 0.26
N ARG A 114 -1.34 6.24 0.72
CA ARG A 114 -1.89 5.72 1.98
C ARG A 114 -1.43 6.55 3.19
N SER A 115 -0.17 6.97 3.22
CA SER A 115 0.43 7.76 4.30
C SER A 115 -0.02 9.21 4.30
N TYR A 116 -0.18 9.82 3.11
CA TYR A 116 -0.75 11.15 2.94
C TYR A 116 -2.17 11.23 3.53
N TRP A 117 -3.00 10.19 3.36
CA TRP A 117 -4.32 10.13 3.97
C TRP A 117 -4.29 9.87 5.47
N LYS A 118 -3.37 9.04 6.00
CA LYS A 118 -3.14 8.91 7.45
C LYS A 118 -2.81 10.28 8.07
N GLN A 119 -1.98 11.09 7.39
CA GLN A 119 -1.67 12.44 7.84
C GLN A 119 -2.88 13.36 7.76
N LYS A 120 -3.61 13.42 6.63
CA LYS A 120 -4.81 14.26 6.48
C LYS A 120 -5.91 13.94 7.50
N THR A 121 -6.11 12.68 7.87
CA THR A 121 -7.07 12.30 8.92
C THR A 121 -6.61 12.77 10.31
N ILE A 122 -5.31 12.74 10.61
CA ILE A 122 -4.75 13.30 11.85
C ILE A 122 -4.87 14.84 11.87
N THR A 123 -4.67 15.52 10.74
CA THR A 123 -4.79 16.98 10.65
C THR A 123 -6.26 17.44 10.65
N GLY A 124 -7.17 16.68 10.06
CA GLY A 124 -8.62 16.94 10.09
C GLY A 124 -9.22 16.82 11.50
N LEU A 125 -8.65 15.95 12.34
CA LEU A 125 -9.04 15.84 13.75
C LEU A 125 -8.63 17.07 14.59
N LYS A 126 -7.54 17.76 14.21
CA LYS A 126 -7.10 18.99 14.89
C LYS A 126 -8.05 20.17 14.65
N TYR A 127 -8.75 20.21 13.52
CA TYR A 127 -9.72 21.27 13.22
C TYR A 127 -11.12 21.02 13.80
N MET A 128 -11.47 19.79 14.19
CA MET A 128 -12.71 19.51 14.95
C MET A 128 -12.56 19.71 16.47
N GLY A 129 -11.35 19.95 16.96
CA GLY A 129 -11.06 20.23 18.37
C GLY A 129 -11.32 21.68 18.81
N ALA A 130 -11.51 22.62 17.89
CA ALA A 130 -11.80 24.02 18.24
C ALA A 130 -13.32 24.32 18.38
N GLY A 131 -14.19 23.49 17.78
CA GLY A 131 -15.64 23.72 17.76
C GLY A 131 -16.44 22.99 18.86
N SER A 132 -15.83 22.04 19.59
CA SER A 132 -16.55 21.13 20.50
C SER A 132 -16.29 21.37 21.99
N ALA A 133 -15.51 22.40 22.36
CA ALA A 133 -15.29 22.77 23.76
C ALA A 133 -16.45 23.56 24.40
N VAL A 134 -17.38 24.11 23.61
CA VAL A 134 -18.45 24.98 24.14
C VAL A 134 -19.59 24.18 24.81
N ILE A 135 -19.75 22.89 24.49
CA ILE A 135 -20.87 22.11 25.05
C ILE A 135 -20.52 21.49 26.43
N ALA A 136 -19.24 21.22 26.71
CA ALA A 136 -18.84 20.61 27.99
C ALA A 136 -18.92 21.59 29.19
N ALA A 137 -18.73 22.90 28.97
CA ALA A 137 -18.82 23.89 30.04
C ALA A 137 -20.27 24.16 30.51
N GLY A 138 -21.28 23.94 29.66
CA GLY A 138 -22.69 24.15 30.01
C GLY A 138 -23.27 23.08 30.95
N LEU A 139 -22.77 21.84 30.88
CA LEU A 139 -23.27 20.73 31.69
C LEU A 139 -22.64 20.62 33.08
N PHE A 140 -21.45 21.20 33.29
CA PHE A 140 -20.79 21.17 34.61
C PHE A 140 -21.27 22.27 35.57
N LEU A 141 -21.85 23.36 35.06
CA LEU A 141 -22.35 24.47 35.90
C LEU A 141 -23.73 24.21 36.53
N ARG A 142 -24.49 23.22 36.04
CA ARG A 142 -25.84 22.94 36.55
C ARG A 142 -25.88 21.99 37.76
N LYS A 143 -24.74 21.44 38.19
CA LYS A 143 -24.64 20.58 39.39
C LYS A 143 -24.08 21.26 40.65
N LYS A 144 -23.82 22.58 40.60
CA LYS A 144 -23.35 23.37 41.76
C LYS A 144 -24.25 24.57 42.08
N LYS A 145 -25.58 24.39 42.04
CA LYS A 145 -26.50 25.28 42.76
C LYS A 145 -27.46 24.43 43.58
N LYS A 146 -27.06 24.25 44.83
CA LYS A 146 -28.00 24.15 45.95
C LYS A 146 -28.60 25.55 46.15
#